data_AF-A0AAV0XNR6-F1
#
_entry.id   AF-A0AAV0XNR6-F1
#
_cell.length_a   1.000
_cell.length_b   1.000
_cell.length_c   1.000
_cell.angle_alpha   90.00
_cell.angle_beta   90.00
_cell.angle_gamma   90.00
#
_symmetry.space_group_name_H-M   'P 1'
#
loop_
_entity.id
_entity.type
_entity.pdbx_description
1 polymer ?
#
loop_
_entity_poly.entity_id
_entity_poly.type
_entity_poly.pdbx_seq_one_letter_code
_entity_poly.pdbx_strand_id
1 'polypeptide(L)'
;MEKLPLTMTNEEYQKFATSGYFAMRRSDRFWSGVWSDMTIETTLMRSLKSPRITGGRGVLHSVLTKWLVGMSATHEVCTSLEEFAVVIFTSSEQHKDLGQARRSRDTADIVRQT
;
A
#
# COMPACT_ATOMS: atom_id res chain seq x y z
N MET A 1 13.19 -5.11 -15.55
CA MET A 1 14.39 -4.29 -15.22
C MET A 1 15.02 -3.62 -16.44
N GLU A 2 14.82 -4.12 -17.66
CA GLU A 2 15.49 -3.61 -18.88
C GLU A 2 15.13 -2.16 -19.27
N LYS A 3 13.99 -1.62 -18.80
CA LYS A 3 13.55 -0.24 -19.11
C LYS A 3 13.89 0.81 -18.04
N LEU A 4 14.52 0.40 -16.93
CA LEU A 4 14.91 1.32 -15.84
C LEU A 4 15.91 2.42 -16.29
N PRO A 5 16.91 2.14 -17.15
CA PRO A 5 17.85 3.17 -17.60
C PRO A 5 17.20 4.26 -18.47
N LEU A 6 16.03 3.98 -19.04
CA LEU A 6 15.28 4.93 -19.90
C LEU A 6 14.31 5.81 -19.11
N THR A 7 14.03 5.45 -17.86
CA THR A 7 13.03 6.11 -17.00
C THR A 7 13.64 6.87 -15.84
N MET A 8 14.86 6.53 -15.42
CA MET A 8 15.55 7.17 -14.31
C MET A 8 16.80 7.92 -14.82
N THR A 9 17.22 8.95 -14.09
CA THR A 9 18.51 9.57 -14.37
C THR A 9 19.65 8.59 -14.07
N ASN A 10 20.80 8.77 -14.72
CA ASN A 10 21.93 7.85 -14.59
C ASN A 10 22.41 7.74 -13.12
N GLU A 11 22.35 8.84 -12.36
CA GLU A 11 22.68 8.86 -10.94
C GLU A 11 21.71 8.02 -10.09
N GLU A 12 20.40 8.15 -10.35
CA GLU A 12 19.37 7.37 -9.66
C GLU A 12 19.49 5.89 -10.00
N TYR A 13 19.77 5.56 -11.26
CA TYR A 13 20.01 4.18 -11.68
C TYR A 13 21.22 3.58 -10.96
N GLN A 14 22.34 4.30 -10.82
CA GLN A 14 23.51 3.83 -10.09
C GLN A 14 23.24 3.64 -8.59
N LYS A 15 22.51 4.56 -7.97
CA LYS A 15 22.08 4.44 -6.56
C LYS A 15 21.16 3.24 -6.36
N PHE A 16 20.26 3.00 -7.30
CA PHE A 16 19.32 1.89 -7.28
C PHE A 16 20.00 0.54 -7.55
N ALA A 17 20.63 0.37 -8.70
CA ALA A 17 21.16 -0.91 -9.18
C ALA A 17 22.47 -1.33 -8.49
N THR A 18 23.39 -0.38 -8.31
CA THR A 18 24.75 -0.68 -7.84
C THR A 18 24.88 -0.48 -6.33
N SER A 19 24.24 0.56 -5.80
CA SER A 19 24.39 0.93 -4.38
C SER A 19 23.34 0.30 -3.47
N GLY A 20 22.29 -0.32 -4.03
CA GLY A 20 21.29 -1.07 -3.27
C GLY A 20 20.34 -0.22 -2.42
N TYR A 21 20.13 1.06 -2.75
CA TYR A 21 19.38 2.01 -1.92
C TYR A 21 17.87 1.69 -1.80
N PHE A 22 17.37 0.69 -2.52
CA PHE A 22 16.00 0.21 -2.41
C PHE A 22 15.81 -0.85 -1.31
N ALA A 23 16.90 -1.46 -0.82
CA ALA A 23 16.86 -2.50 0.20
C ALA A 23 17.10 -1.88 1.59
N MET A 24 16.05 -1.85 2.41
CA MET A 24 16.16 -1.44 3.80
C MET A 24 16.62 -2.60 4.67
N ARG A 25 17.62 -2.36 5.51
CA ARG A 25 18.12 -3.36 6.46
C ARG A 25 17.45 -3.21 7.82
N ARG A 26 16.68 -4.20 8.24
CA ARG A 26 15.96 -4.18 9.54
C ARG A 26 16.70 -4.88 10.69
N SER A 27 17.80 -5.57 10.41
CA SER A 27 18.58 -6.30 11.41
C SER A 27 20.05 -6.38 11.00
N ASP A 28 20.94 -6.72 11.93
CA ASP A 28 22.37 -6.87 11.61
C ASP A 28 22.74 -8.19 10.90
N ARG A 29 21.75 -8.98 10.48
CA ARG A 29 22.01 -10.30 9.87
C ARG A 29 22.45 -10.16 8.41
N PHE A 30 23.31 -11.08 7.97
CA PHE A 30 23.72 -11.22 6.58
C PHE A 30 22.47 -11.56 5.72
N TRP A 31 22.34 -10.93 4.54
CA TRP A 31 21.18 -11.06 3.62
C TRP A 31 19.80 -10.73 4.24
N SER A 32 19.73 -9.66 5.04
CA SER A 32 18.48 -9.21 5.68
C SER A 32 17.86 -7.96 5.05
N GLY A 33 18.24 -7.64 3.81
CA GLY A 33 17.66 -6.53 3.05
C GLY A 33 16.24 -6.85 2.59
N VAL A 34 15.28 -5.99 2.96
CA VAL A 34 13.89 -6.06 2.52
C VAL A 34 13.62 -4.86 1.63
N TRP A 35 12.82 -5.03 0.59
CA TRP A 35 12.45 -3.92 -0.29
C TRP A 35 11.71 -2.84 0.49
N SER A 36 11.93 -1.57 0.13
CA SER A 36 11.31 -0.41 0.76
C SER A 36 9.79 -0.53 0.82
N ASP A 37 9.17 -0.90 -0.29
CA ASP A 37 7.73 -1.09 -0.44
C ASP A 37 7.18 -2.16 0.53
N MET A 38 7.77 -3.36 0.49
CA MET A 38 7.47 -4.46 1.41
C MET A 38 7.62 -4.06 2.89
N THR A 39 8.56 -3.16 3.20
CA THR A 39 8.77 -2.65 4.56
C THR A 39 7.66 -1.68 4.97
N ILE A 40 7.25 -0.78 4.08
CA ILE A 40 6.15 0.16 4.31
C ILE A 40 4.85 -0.62 4.51
N GLU A 41 4.52 -1.51 3.58
CA GLU A 41 3.32 -2.36 3.65
C GLU A 41 3.30 -3.21 4.92
N THR A 42 4.38 -3.94 5.22
CA THR A 42 4.42 -4.80 6.41
C THR A 42 4.31 -3.98 7.70
N THR A 43 4.89 -2.79 7.75
CA THR A 43 4.83 -1.92 8.93
C THR A 43 3.43 -1.35 9.12
N LEU A 44 2.81 -0.87 8.05
CA LEU A 44 1.42 -0.43 8.03
C LEU A 44 0.50 -1.59 8.45
N MET A 45 0.64 -2.75 7.81
CA MET A 45 -0.18 -3.92 8.10
C MET A 45 0.02 -4.50 9.49
N ARG A 46 1.20 -4.39 10.11
CA ARG A 46 1.41 -4.75 11.53
C ARG A 46 0.71 -3.80 12.48
N SER A 47 0.72 -2.50 12.17
CA SER A 47 -0.05 -1.52 12.94
C SER A 47 -1.57 -1.80 12.85
N LEU A 48 -2.02 -2.30 11.69
CA LEU A 48 -3.41 -2.68 11.42
C LEU A 48 -3.80 -4.06 12.01
N LYS A 49 -2.91 -5.06 11.96
CA LYS A 49 -3.13 -6.42 12.50
C LYS A 49 -2.94 -6.51 14.01
N SER A 50 -2.83 -5.40 14.72
CA SER A 50 -2.87 -5.42 16.18
C SER A 50 -4.14 -6.15 16.61
N PRO A 51 -4.07 -7.14 17.53
CA PRO A 51 -5.24 -7.90 18.00
C PRO A 51 -6.35 -7.00 18.57
N ARG A 52 -6.01 -5.73 18.83
CA ARG A 52 -6.91 -4.65 19.21
C ARG A 52 -7.87 -4.22 18.08
N ILE A 53 -7.38 -4.11 16.85
CA ILE A 53 -8.14 -3.65 15.67
C ILE A 53 -8.88 -4.82 15.03
N THR A 54 -8.19 -5.94 14.76
CA THR A 54 -8.79 -7.10 14.07
C THR A 54 -9.54 -8.05 15.01
N GLY A 55 -9.23 -8.05 16.31
CA GLY A 55 -9.90 -8.86 17.33
C GLY A 55 -10.99 -8.13 18.11
N GLY A 56 -11.30 -6.87 17.76
CA GLY A 56 -12.38 -6.08 18.37
C GLY A 56 -12.18 -5.66 19.83
N ARG A 57 -11.05 -5.99 20.47
CA ARG A 57 -10.82 -5.71 21.90
C ARG A 57 -9.87 -4.53 22.09
N GLY A 58 -10.39 -3.37 22.47
CA GLY A 58 -9.58 -2.22 22.94
C GLY A 58 -9.29 -1.12 21.90
N VAL A 59 -10.00 -1.11 20.77
CA VAL A 59 -10.01 0.03 19.85
C VAL A 59 -11.38 0.67 19.92
N LEU A 60 -11.42 1.97 20.20
CA LEU A 60 -12.65 2.75 20.19
C LEU A 60 -13.29 2.69 18.79
N HIS A 61 -14.61 2.50 18.74
CA HIS A 61 -15.37 2.55 17.48
C HIS A 61 -15.05 3.81 16.67
N SER A 62 -14.85 4.95 17.32
CA SER A 62 -14.47 6.21 16.66
C SER A 62 -13.14 6.14 15.91
N VAL A 63 -12.18 5.35 16.39
CA VAL A 63 -10.90 5.13 15.70
C VAL A 63 -11.10 4.24 14.48
N LEU A 64 -11.88 3.16 14.61
CA LEU A 64 -12.25 2.31 13.48
C LEU A 64 -13.02 3.07 12.40
N THR A 65 -13.99 3.92 12.79
CA THR A 65 -14.74 4.75 11.85
C THR A 65 -13.85 5.77 11.13
N LYS A 66 -12.95 6.45 11.87
CA LYS A 66 -11.96 7.36 11.24
C LYS A 66 -11.06 6.63 10.25
N TRP A 67 -10.69 5.40 10.52
CA TRP A 67 -9.91 4.57 9.61
C TRP A 67 -10.71 4.15 8.38
N LEU A 68 -11.94 3.66 8.56
CA LEU A 68 -12.82 3.27 7.46
C LEU A 68 -13.03 4.43 6.48
N VAL A 69 -13.36 5.61 7.01
CA VAL A 69 -13.57 6.83 6.21
C VAL A 69 -12.24 7.38 5.66
N GLY A 70 -11.17 7.30 6.45
CA GLY A 70 -9.84 7.74 6.05
C GLY A 70 -9.30 6.93 4.87
N MET A 71 -9.49 5.61 4.86
CA MET A 71 -9.05 4.74 3.77
C MET A 71 -9.70 5.12 2.44
N SER A 72 -11.00 5.41 2.42
CA SER A 72 -11.69 5.89 1.21
C SER A 72 -11.13 7.22 0.70
N ALA A 73 -10.84 8.17 1.61
CA ALA A 73 -10.27 9.46 1.23
C ALA A 73 -8.82 9.32 0.72
N THR A 74 -8.00 8.48 1.35
CA THR A 74 -6.63 8.22 0.89
C THR A 74 -6.59 7.46 -0.42
N HIS A 75 -7.58 6.62 -0.71
CA HIS A 75 -7.67 5.90 -1.98
C HIS A 75 -7.85 6.86 -3.17
N GLU A 76 -8.69 7.89 -3.02
CA GLU A 76 -8.88 8.91 -4.07
C GLU A 76 -7.57 9.64 -4.35
N VAL A 77 -6.84 10.03 -3.30
CA VAL A 77 -5.50 10.65 -3.42
C VAL A 77 -4.50 9.71 -4.10
N CYS A 78 -4.45 8.43 -3.71
CA CYS A 78 -3.59 7.45 -4.35
C CYS A 78 -3.94 7.27 -5.83
N THR A 79 -5.23 7.17 -6.16
CA THR A 79 -5.70 7.04 -7.56
C THR A 79 -5.29 8.26 -8.37
N SER A 80 -5.48 9.48 -7.86
CA SER A 80 -5.05 10.70 -8.54
C SER A 80 -3.53 10.78 -8.71
N LEU A 81 -2.75 10.29 -7.75
CA LEU A 81 -1.29 10.21 -7.88
C LEU A 81 -0.86 9.17 -8.93
N GLU A 82 -1.57 8.04 -9.02
CA GLU A 82 -1.34 7.02 -10.04
C GLU A 82 -1.63 7.55 -11.45
N GLU A 83 -2.76 8.24 -11.62
CA GLU A 83 -3.14 8.90 -12.87
C GLU A 83 -2.13 10.00 -13.25
N PHE A 84 -1.73 10.84 -12.29
CA PHE A 84 -0.73 11.88 -12.49
C PHE A 84 0.64 11.32 -12.91
N ALA A 85 1.07 10.23 -12.26
CA ALA A 85 2.34 9.58 -12.58
C ALA A 85 2.26 8.73 -13.87
N VAL A 86 1.07 8.52 -14.43
CA VAL A 86 0.81 7.57 -15.53
C VAL A 86 1.29 6.15 -15.17
N VAL A 87 1.23 5.82 -13.88
CA VAL A 87 1.58 4.50 -13.33
C VAL A 87 0.32 3.96 -12.68
N ILE A 88 -0.52 3.32 -13.48
CA ILE A 88 -1.75 2.69 -12.98
C ILE A 88 -1.35 1.36 -12.36
N PHE A 89 -1.52 1.22 -11.05
CA PHE A 89 -1.38 -0.08 -10.38
C PHE A 89 -2.67 -0.88 -10.61
N THR A 90 -2.90 -1.31 -11.85
CA THR A 90 -4.00 -2.23 -12.16
C THR A 90 -3.78 -3.47 -11.31
N SER A 91 -4.77 -3.82 -10.49
CA SER A 91 -4.64 -4.80 -9.41
C SER A 91 -3.86 -6.03 -9.87
N SER A 92 -2.61 -6.11 -9.43
CA SER A 92 -1.94 -7.38 -9.21
C SER A 92 -2.88 -8.25 -8.36
N GLU A 93 -2.74 -9.58 -8.44
CA GLU A 93 -3.42 -10.55 -7.58
C GLU A 93 -3.34 -10.21 -6.07
N GLN A 94 -2.44 -9.30 -5.70
CA GLN A 94 -2.24 -8.73 -4.38
C GLN A 94 -3.38 -7.78 -3.91
N HIS A 95 -4.19 -7.19 -4.80
CA HIS A 95 -5.27 -6.26 -4.46
C HIS A 95 -6.69 -6.79 -4.80
N LYS A 96 -6.95 -8.08 -4.53
CA LYS A 96 -8.27 -8.72 -4.79
C LYS A 96 -9.46 -7.99 -4.13
N ASP A 97 -9.22 -7.27 -3.04
CA ASP A 97 -10.25 -6.54 -2.31
C ASP A 97 -10.76 -5.28 -3.05
N LEU A 98 -10.02 -4.79 -4.06
CA LEU A 98 -10.40 -3.59 -4.83
C LEU A 98 -10.97 -3.92 -6.22
N GLY A 99 -11.21 -5.20 -6.51
CA GLY A 99 -11.77 -5.64 -7.78
C GLY A 99 -13.14 -5.04 -8.06
N GLN A 100 -13.49 -4.95 -9.34
CA GLN A 100 -14.76 -4.38 -9.81
C GLN A 100 -15.99 -5.00 -9.14
N ALA A 101 -15.93 -6.30 -8.83
CA ALA A 101 -16.96 -7.04 -8.12
C ALA A 101 -17.10 -6.64 -6.63
N ARG A 102 -16.03 -6.18 -5.96
CA ARG A 102 -16.09 -5.66 -4.58
C ARG A 102 -16.64 -4.24 -4.57
N ARG A 103 -16.13 -3.36 -5.45
CA ARG A 103 -16.67 -1.99 -5.64
C ARG A 103 -18.18 -1.98 -5.89
N SER A 104 -18.67 -2.86 -6.78
CA SER A 104 -20.10 -2.99 -7.07
C SER A 104 -20.94 -3.37 -5.85
N ARG A 105 -20.42 -4.27 -4.99
CA ARG A 105 -21.11 -4.66 -3.75
C ARG A 105 -21.08 -3.56 -2.70
N ASP A 106 -19.96 -2.87 -2.53
CA ASP A 106 -19.86 -1.77 -1.57
C ASP A 106 -20.84 -0.65 -1.91
N THR A 107 -20.99 -0.32 -3.21
CA THR A 107 -22.00 0.64 -3.68
C THR A 107 -23.43 0.16 -3.37
N ALA A 108 -23.72 -1.13 -3.57
CA ALA A 108 -25.04 -1.69 -3.27
C ALA A 108 -25.35 -1.69 -1.76
N ASP A 109 -24.34 -1.90 -0.91
CA ASP A 109 -24.49 -1.89 0.54
C ASP A 109 -24.72 -0.47 1.10
N ILE A 110 -24.11 0.57 0.49
CA ILE A 110 -24.40 1.97 0.82
C ILE A 110 -25.87 2.31 0.56
N VAL A 111 -26.41 1.87 -0.59
CA VAL A 111 -27.80 2.12 -0.97
C VAL A 111 -28.80 1.38 -0.07
N ARG A 112 -28.41 0.25 0.53
CA ARG A 112 -29.26 -0.52 1.46
C ARG A 112 -29.39 0.11 2.85
N GLN A 113 -28.50 1.02 3.23
CA GLN A 113 -28.50 1.65 4.56
C GLN A 113 -29.27 2.98 4.59
N THR A 114 -29.71 3.49 3.45
CA THR A 114 -30.62 4.64 3.30
C THR A 114 -32.04 4.18 3.04
#